data_AF-A0A7V3PQ89-F1
#
_entry.id   AF-A0A7V3PQ89-F1
#
_cell.length_a   1.000
_cell.length_b   1.000
_cell.length_c   1.000
_cell.angle_alpha   90.00
_cell.angle_beta   90.00
_cell.angle_gamma   90.00
#
_symmetry.space_group_name_H-M   'P 1'
#
loop_
_entity.id
_entity.type
_entity.pdbx_description
1 polymer ?
#
loop_
_entity_poly.entity_id
_entity_poly.type
_entity_poly.pdbx_seq_one_letter_code
_entity_poly.pdbx_strand_id
1 'polypeptide(L)'
;MNGLVYLNGTLVPADEAKVSVFDHGLLYGDGVFEGIRAYNGRIFRLEEHIDRLYRSAHGIMLEIPMTREEVIRAVVETVRANG
;
A
#
# COMPACT_ATOMS: atom_id res chain seq x y z
N MET A 1 17.17 -5.75 -3.16
CA MET A 1 15.93 -5.82 -3.96
C MET A 1 15.99 -4.66 -4.94
N ASN A 2 15.87 -4.89 -6.25
CA ASN A 2 15.74 -3.79 -7.21
C ASN A 2 14.26 -3.51 -7.40
N GLY A 3 13.82 -2.30 -7.04
CA GLY A 3 12.44 -1.86 -7.21
C GLY A 3 12.17 -0.54 -6.49
N LEU A 4 11.11 0.16 -6.92
CA LEU A 4 10.60 1.37 -6.28
C LEU A 4 9.42 1.03 -5.37
N VAL A 5 9.42 1.56 -4.15
CA VAL A 5 8.37 1.41 -3.15
C VAL A 5 7.62 2.74 -3.02
N TYR A 6 6.30 2.69 -3.05
CA TYR A 6 5.48 3.85 -2.70
C TYR A 6 5.44 4.00 -1.17
N LEU A 7 5.95 5.13 -0.68
CA LEU A 7 6.00 5.48 0.72
C LEU A 7 5.47 6.91 0.89
N ASN A 8 4.32 7.05 1.53
CA ASN A 8 3.68 8.31 1.91
C ASN A 8 3.64 9.37 0.78
N GLY A 9 3.22 8.98 -0.42
CA GLY A 9 3.10 9.89 -1.57
C GLY A 9 4.30 9.89 -2.53
N THR A 10 5.40 9.21 -2.19
CA THR A 10 6.63 9.24 -2.99
C THR A 10 7.11 7.84 -3.36
N LEU A 11 7.68 7.67 -4.55
CA LEU A 11 8.38 6.45 -4.93
C LEU A 11 9.85 6.57 -4.51
N VAL A 12 10.31 5.64 -3.68
CA VAL A 12 11.69 5.58 -3.19
C VAL A 12 12.34 4.26 -3.59
N PRO A 13 13.67 4.21 -3.77
CA PRO A 13 14.40 2.94 -3.87
C PRO A 13 14.07 2.02 -2.69
N ALA A 14 13.87 0.72 -2.96
CA ALA A 14 13.46 -0.23 -1.94
C ALA A 14 14.42 -0.33 -0.73
N ASP A 15 15.71 -0.06 -0.94
CA ASP A 15 16.74 0.00 0.10
C ASP A 15 16.74 1.32 0.90
N GLU A 16 16.04 2.35 0.42
CA GLU A 16 15.85 3.63 1.13
C GLU A 16 14.48 3.73 1.81
N ALA A 17 13.56 2.81 1.53
CA ALA A 17 12.24 2.76 2.13
C ALA A 17 12.33 2.48 3.65
N LYS A 18 11.89 3.45 4.46
CA LYS A 18 12.00 3.41 5.92
C LYS A 18 10.76 3.93 6.62
N VAL A 19 10.43 3.31 7.75
CA VAL A 19 9.42 3.80 8.70
C VAL A 19 10.09 4.21 10.01
N SER A 20 9.38 4.97 10.84
CA SER A 20 9.88 5.33 12.18
C SER A 20 9.99 4.08 13.06
N VAL A 21 10.99 4.02 13.94
CA VAL A 21 11.03 3.01 15.00
C VAL A 21 9.91 3.17 16.03
N PHE A 22 9.26 4.34 16.03
CA PHE A 22 8.09 4.65 16.85
C PHE A 22 6.75 4.45 16.11
N ASP A 23 6.78 3.87 14.91
CA ASP A 23 5.55 3.57 14.17
C ASP A 23 4.67 2.62 14.97
N HIS A 24 3.38 2.97 15.11
CA HIS A 24 2.43 2.20 15.91
C HIS A 24 2.18 0.81 15.32
N GLY A 25 2.25 0.69 13.98
CA GLY A 25 2.18 -0.58 13.28
C GLY A 25 3.36 -1.50 13.59
N LEU A 26 4.54 -0.94 13.86
CA LEU A 26 5.71 -1.70 14.31
C LEU A 26 5.63 -2.05 15.80
N LEU A 27 5.31 -1.08 16.65
CA LEU A 27 5.37 -1.24 18.10
C LEU A 27 4.23 -2.10 18.66
N TYR A 28 3.04 -2.02 18.07
CA TYR A 28 1.82 -2.62 18.62
C TYR A 28 1.04 -3.46 17.61
N GLY A 29 1.51 -3.55 16.36
CA GLY A 29 0.83 -4.32 15.31
C GLY A 29 -0.46 -3.67 14.80
N ASP A 30 -0.65 -2.37 15.08
CA ASP A 30 -1.82 -1.60 14.67
C ASP A 30 -1.73 -1.18 13.21
N GLY A 31 -2.15 -2.08 12.33
CA GLY A 31 -2.14 -1.85 10.90
C GLY A 31 -2.89 -2.94 10.14
N VAL A 32 -3.22 -2.64 8.89
CA VAL A 32 -3.85 -3.60 7.97
C VAL A 32 -3.04 -3.68 6.69
N PHE A 33 -3.12 -4.81 6.00
CA PHE A 33 -2.40 -5.02 4.74
C PHE A 33 -3.25 -5.80 3.74
N GLU A 34 -2.85 -5.75 2.47
CA GLU A 34 -3.41 -6.53 1.39
C GLU A 34 -2.32 -7.28 0.63
N GLY A 35 -2.60 -8.52 0.26
CA GLY A 35 -1.78 -9.29 -0.68
C GLY A 35 -2.41 -9.25 -2.06
N ILE A 36 -1.80 -8.51 -2.99
CA ILE A 36 -2.30 -8.32 -4.36
C ILE A 36 -1.29 -8.89 -5.35
N ARG A 37 -1.77 -9.54 -6.43
CA ARG A 37 -0.92 -10.03 -7.51
C ARG A 37 -1.06 -9.17 -8.76
N ALA A 38 0.08 -8.89 -9.40
CA ALA A 38 0.14 -8.36 -10.75
C ALA A 38 0.75 -9.40 -11.69
N TYR A 39 0.19 -9.52 -12.89
CA TYR A 39 0.68 -10.39 -13.95
C TYR A 39 0.87 -9.55 -15.21
N ASN A 40 2.10 -9.48 -15.74
CA ASN A 40 2.44 -8.68 -16.93
C ASN A 40 1.89 -7.24 -16.84
N GLY A 41 2.13 -6.56 -15.71
CA GLY A 41 1.65 -5.19 -15.46
C GLY A 41 0.13 -5.06 -15.20
N ARG A 42 -0.64 -6.15 -15.17
CA ARG A 42 -2.08 -6.14 -14.90
C ARG A 42 -2.36 -6.62 -13.48
N ILE A 43 -2.96 -5.75 -12.67
CA ILE A 43 -3.30 -6.06 -11.28
C ILE A 43 -4.61 -6.83 -11.24
N PHE A 44 -4.59 -8.01 -10.62
CA PHE A 44 -5.76 -8.87 -10.52
C PHE A 44 -6.69 -8.40 -9.39
N ARG A 45 -7.96 -8.10 -9.73
CA ARG A 45 -9.03 -7.73 -8.77
C ARG A 45 -8.66 -6.55 -7.86
N LEU A 46 -7.98 -5.55 -8.41
CA LEU A 46 -7.46 -4.40 -7.65
C LEU A 46 -8.55 -3.74 -6.80
N GLU A 47 -9.69 -3.43 -7.39
CA GLU A 47 -10.80 -2.76 -6.72
C GLU A 47 -11.29 -3.53 -5.50
N GLU A 48 -11.50 -4.84 -5.61
CA GLU A 48 -11.99 -5.65 -4.50
C GLU A 48 -10.95 -5.83 -3.39
N HIS A 49 -9.66 -5.82 -3.75
CA HIS A 49 -8.57 -5.77 -2.77
C HIS A 49 -8.58 -4.44 -2.00
N ILE A 50 -8.73 -3.31 -2.69
CA ILE A 50 -8.81 -2.00 -2.02
C ILE A 50 -10.07 -1.90 -1.14
N ASP A 51 -11.22 -2.38 -1.61
CA ASP A 51 -12.44 -2.41 -0.78
C ASP A 51 -12.25 -3.23 0.51
N ARG A 52 -11.49 -4.34 0.42
CA ARG A 52 -11.15 -5.14 1.60
C ARG A 52 -10.17 -4.41 2.52
N LEU A 53 -9.20 -3.67 1.99
CA LEU A 53 -8.29 -2.84 2.78
C LEU A 53 -9.05 -1.81 3.64
N TYR A 54 -9.97 -1.05 3.02
CA TYR A 54 -10.78 -0.06 3.73
C TYR A 54 -11.72 -0.71 4.76
N ARG A 55 -12.32 -1.85 4.43
CA ARG A 55 -13.15 -2.61 5.39
C ARG A 55 -12.32 -3.10 6.58
N SER A 56 -11.11 -3.60 6.37
CA SER A 56 -10.21 -4.04 7.43
C SER A 56 -9.77 -2.86 8.31
N ALA A 57 -9.40 -1.72 7.71
CA ALA A 57 -9.04 -0.51 8.44
C ALA A 57 -10.20 -0.01 9.32
N HIS A 58 -11.42 0.03 8.76
CA HIS A 58 -12.62 0.35 9.50
C HIS A 58 -12.86 -0.60 10.70
N GLY A 59 -12.60 -1.90 10.53
CA GLY A 59 -12.77 -2.90 11.58
C GLY A 59 -11.89 -2.69 12.82
N ILE A 60 -10.77 -1.98 12.68
CA ILE A 60 -9.88 -1.61 13.79
C ILE A 60 -9.93 -0.11 14.13
N MET A 61 -10.91 0.63 13.57
CA MET A 61 -11.04 2.08 13.73
C MET A 61 -9.84 2.88 13.20
N LEU A 62 -9.11 2.33 12.23
CA LEU A 62 -8.01 3.02 11.55
C LEU A 62 -8.56 3.87 10.40
N GLU A 63 -8.25 5.15 10.40
CA GLU A 63 -8.55 6.07 9.30
C GLU A 63 -7.40 6.05 8.29
N ILE A 64 -7.73 5.76 7.02
CA ILE A 64 -6.77 5.89 5.91
C ILE A 64 -6.85 7.33 5.40
N PRO A 65 -5.75 8.13 5.43
CA PRO A 65 -5.76 9.54 5.03
C PRO A 65 -5.70 9.72 3.50
N MET A 66 -6.35 8.83 2.76
CA MET A 66 -6.45 8.83 1.30
C MET A 66 -7.84 8.36 0.90
N THR A 67 -8.32 8.82 -0.24
CA THR A 67 -9.53 8.28 -0.87
C THR A 67 -9.24 6.93 -1.51
N ARG A 68 -10.29 6.14 -1.72
CA ARG A 68 -10.21 4.86 -2.41
C ARG A 68 -9.51 5.00 -3.77
N GLU A 69 -9.87 6.02 -4.53
CA GLU A 69 -9.34 6.30 -5.86
C GLU A 69 -7.86 6.69 -5.80
N GLU A 70 -7.41 7.40 -4.76
CA GLU A 70 -6.00 7.73 -4.56
C GLU A 70 -5.16 6.50 -4.25
N VAL A 71 -5.66 5.58 -3.42
CA VAL A 71 -4.96 4.31 -3.14
C VAL A 71 -4.88 3.46 -4.40
N ILE A 72 -5.97 3.34 -5.17
CA ILE A 72 -5.96 2.64 -6.47
C ILE A 72 -4.90 3.23 -7.40
N ARG A 73 -4.87 4.56 -7.54
CA ARG A 73 -3.85 5.24 -8.36
C ARG A 73 -2.44 4.96 -7.85
N ALA A 74 -2.20 5.04 -6.55
CA ALA A 74 -0.89 4.77 -5.96
C ALA A 74 -0.40 3.35 -6.29
N VAL A 75 -1.26 2.32 -6.18
CA VAL A 75 -0.89 0.95 -6.53
C VAL A 75 -0.58 0.82 -8.04
N VAL A 76 -1.41 1.42 -8.90
CA VAL A 76 -1.21 1.39 -10.37
C VAL A 76 0.11 2.06 -10.76
N GLU A 77 0.40 3.25 -10.23
CA GLU A 77 1.66 3.95 -10.54
C GLU A 77 2.87 3.19 -10.00
N THR A 78 2.75 2.55 -8.83
CA THR A 78 3.83 1.74 -8.26
C THR A 78 4.15 0.54 -9.14
N VAL A 79 3.13 -0.18 -9.64
CA VAL A 79 3.34 -1.29 -10.57
C VAL A 79 3.97 -0.76 -11.87
N ARG A 80 3.44 0.32 -12.45
CA ARG A 80 3.98 0.91 -13.68
C ARG A 80 5.45 1.32 -13.55
N ALA A 81 5.84 1.85 -12.39
CA ALA A 81 7.22 2.27 -12.12
C ALA A 81 8.22 1.09 -12.02
N ASN A 82 7.72 -0.14 -11.85
CA ASN A 82 8.54 -1.34 -11.68
C ASN A 82 8.54 -2.30 -12.88
N GLY A 83 7.75 -2.02 -13.93
CA GLY A 83 7.63 -2.87 -15.13
C GLY A 83 6.70 -4.05 -14.97
#